data_AF-A0A2A6LUF5-F1
#
_entry.id   AF-A0A2A6LUF5-F1
#
_cell.length_a   1.000
_cell.length_b   1.000
_cell.length_c   1.000
_cell.angle_alpha   90.00
_cell.angle_beta   90.00
_cell.angle_gamma   90.00
#
_symmetry.space_group_name_H-M   'P 1'
#
loop_
_entity.id
_entity.type
_entity.pdbx_description
1 polymer ?
#
loop_
_entity_poly.entity_id
_entity_poly.type
_entity_poly.pdbx_seq_one_letter_code
_entity_poly.pdbx_strand_id
1 'polypeptide(L)'
;MLRLVVERGTGREDIGAALATGKTGTSQNHRDAWFVGFTEPLIVGVWVGNDDEKPMNDVTGGKLPARIWKNFMTAALAEGTSEESGAQAAGSAPACNFRACAGAHRSFRPDDCRFQPYYWPRRLCER
;
A
#
# COMPACT_ATOMS: atom_id res chain seq x y z
N MET A 1 -3.00 -12.28 -3.07
CA MET A 1 -4.31 -12.89 -2.72
C MET A 1 -5.40 -11.85 -2.48
N LEU A 2 -5.20 -10.85 -1.59
CA LEU A 2 -6.21 -9.80 -1.30
C LEU A 2 -6.53 -8.89 -2.49
N ARG A 3 -5.59 -8.77 -3.44
CA ARG A 3 -5.78 -7.99 -4.65
C ARG A 3 -6.95 -8.47 -5.52
N LEU A 4 -7.15 -9.78 -5.56
CA LEU A 4 -8.19 -10.40 -6.39
C LEU A 4 -9.61 -10.13 -5.89
N VAL A 5 -9.81 -9.84 -4.60
CA VAL A 5 -11.13 -9.51 -4.04
C VAL A 5 -11.64 -8.18 -4.60
N VAL A 6 -10.71 -7.26 -4.87
CA VAL A 6 -11.02 -5.94 -5.42
C VAL A 6 -11.02 -5.97 -6.96
N GLU A 7 -10.16 -6.77 -7.60
CA GLU A 7 -10.12 -6.85 -9.07
C GLU A 7 -11.23 -7.75 -9.67
N ARG A 8 -11.59 -8.84 -9.00
CA ARG A 8 -12.46 -9.91 -9.52
C ARG A 8 -13.48 -10.43 -8.50
N GLY A 9 -13.48 -9.90 -7.28
CA GLY A 9 -14.36 -10.33 -6.21
C GLY A 9 -15.37 -9.27 -5.79
N THR A 10 -15.88 -9.38 -4.57
CA THR A 10 -16.99 -8.58 -4.07
C THR A 10 -16.67 -7.10 -3.82
N GLY A 11 -15.42 -6.65 -3.94
CA GLY A 11 -15.04 -5.23 -3.86
C GLY A 11 -14.94 -4.52 -5.21
N ARG A 12 -15.25 -5.20 -6.32
CA ARG A 12 -15.00 -4.73 -7.69
C ARG A 12 -15.83 -3.51 -8.10
N GLU A 13 -17.10 -3.46 -7.74
CA GLU A 13 -18.02 -2.44 -8.26
C GLU A 13 -17.68 -1.04 -7.76
N ASP A 14 -17.27 -0.89 -6.50
CA ASP A 14 -17.07 0.44 -5.91
C ASP A 14 -15.61 0.92 -5.86
N ILE A 15 -14.61 0.03 -5.77
CA ILE A 15 -13.21 0.44 -5.50
C ILE A 15 -12.42 0.78 -6.77
N GLY A 16 -12.62 0.01 -7.86
CA GLY A 16 -11.84 0.15 -9.09
C GLY A 16 -10.39 -0.36 -8.98
N ALA A 17 -9.71 -0.52 -10.12
CA ALA A 17 -8.42 -1.22 -10.22
C ALA A 17 -7.22 -0.48 -9.61
N ALA A 18 -7.34 0.82 -9.30
CA ALA A 18 -6.22 1.64 -8.84
C ALA A 18 -5.88 1.48 -7.34
N LEU A 19 -6.85 1.06 -6.52
CA LEU A 19 -6.70 0.91 -5.05
C LEU A 19 -6.97 -0.55 -4.62
N ALA A 20 -6.44 -1.48 -5.42
CA ALA A 20 -7.00 -2.82 -5.55
C ALA A 20 -6.69 -3.80 -4.42
N THR A 21 -6.46 -3.41 -3.17
CA THR A 21 -6.13 -4.39 -2.10
C THR A 21 -7.03 -4.22 -0.88
N GLY A 22 -7.87 -5.22 -0.64
CA GLY A 22 -8.71 -5.26 0.56
C GLY A 22 -9.64 -6.46 0.63
N LYS A 23 -10.43 -6.51 1.68
CA LYS A 23 -11.38 -7.58 1.96
C LYS A 23 -12.70 -7.01 2.45
N THR A 24 -13.78 -7.61 1.96
CA THR A 24 -15.16 -7.34 2.39
C THR A 24 -15.56 -8.27 3.53
N GLY A 25 -16.38 -7.75 4.44
CA GLY A 25 -17.11 -8.49 5.47
C GLY A 25 -18.56 -8.06 5.51
N THR A 26 -19.48 -8.98 5.75
CA THR A 26 -20.91 -8.68 5.94
C THR A 26 -21.45 -9.67 6.95
N SER A 27 -22.09 -9.18 8.01
CA SER A 27 -22.73 -10.05 8.99
C SER A 27 -23.99 -10.67 8.43
N GLN A 28 -24.52 -11.66 9.14
CA GLN A 28 -25.86 -12.16 8.88
C GLN A 28 -26.89 -11.03 8.99
N ASN A 29 -27.96 -11.12 8.19
CA ASN A 29 -29.06 -10.15 8.15
C ASN A 29 -28.65 -8.69 7.90
N HIS A 30 -27.51 -8.45 7.23
CA HIS A 30 -27.07 -7.09 6.85
C HIS A 30 -26.99 -6.10 8.03
N ARG A 31 -26.68 -6.57 9.25
CA ARG A 31 -26.51 -5.69 10.42
C ARG A 31 -25.20 -4.90 10.36
N ASP A 32 -24.15 -5.54 9.88
CA ASP A 32 -22.82 -4.98 9.77
C ASP A 32 -22.27 -5.17 8.37
N ALA A 33 -21.64 -4.11 7.84
CA ALA A 33 -20.89 -4.15 6.61
C ALA A 33 -19.50 -3.56 6.82
N TRP A 34 -18.48 -4.30 6.43
CA TRP A 34 -17.08 -3.93 6.61
C TRP A 34 -16.32 -3.94 5.28
N PHE A 35 -15.44 -2.96 5.12
CA PHE A 35 -14.37 -3.01 4.14
C PHE A 35 -13.04 -2.67 4.80
N VAL A 36 -12.03 -3.52 4.66
CA VAL A 36 -10.67 -3.25 5.14
C VAL A 36 -9.72 -3.37 3.97
N GLY A 37 -8.98 -2.30 3.70
CA GLY A 37 -8.03 -2.22 2.59
C GLY A 37 -6.77 -1.48 2.97
N PHE A 38 -5.75 -1.59 2.12
CA PHE A 38 -4.46 -0.94 2.35
C PHE A 38 -3.77 -0.50 1.06
N THR A 39 -2.90 0.49 1.20
CA THR A 39 -1.88 0.93 0.24
C THR A 39 -0.51 0.92 0.92
N GLU A 40 0.56 1.36 0.22
CA GLU A 40 1.91 1.42 0.81
C GLU A 40 1.98 2.20 2.14
N PRO A 41 1.40 3.42 2.25
CA PRO A 41 1.50 4.20 3.50
C PRO A 41 0.36 3.93 4.50
N LEU A 42 -0.78 3.38 4.08
CA LEU A 42 -2.01 3.41 4.89
C LEU A 42 -2.76 2.07 4.90
N ILE A 43 -3.24 1.70 6.08
CA ILE A 43 -4.24 0.65 6.29
C ILE A 43 -5.49 1.31 6.87
N VAL A 44 -6.65 1.07 6.24
CA VAL A 44 -7.92 1.68 6.66
C VAL A 44 -9.02 0.63 6.67
N GLY A 45 -9.79 0.61 7.75
CA GLY A 45 -11.01 -0.16 7.91
C GLY A 45 -12.23 0.75 8.01
N VAL A 46 -13.30 0.43 7.29
CA VAL A 46 -14.59 1.12 7.35
C VAL A 46 -15.66 0.13 7.77
N TRP A 47 -16.41 0.50 8.79
CA TRP A 47 -17.64 -0.15 9.20
C TRP A 47 -18.84 0.75 8.91
N VAL A 48 -19.94 0.12 8.53
CA VAL A 48 -21.26 0.74 8.51
C VAL A 48 -22.24 -0.24 9.15
N GLY A 49 -23.06 0.28 10.06
CA GLY A 49 -24.13 -0.42 10.75
C GLY A 49 -25.05 0.58 11.44
N ASN A 50 -26.19 0.09 11.91
CA ASN A 50 -27.07 0.88 12.78
C ASN A 50 -26.67 0.64 14.24
N ASP A 51 -26.61 1.70 15.06
CA ASP A 51 -26.24 1.59 16.48
C ASP A 51 -27.23 0.74 17.31
N ASP A 52 -28.45 0.55 16.79
CA ASP A 52 -29.49 -0.30 17.41
C ASP A 52 -29.52 -1.73 16.85
N GLU A 53 -28.48 -2.14 16.12
CA GLU A 53 -28.30 -3.45 15.50
C GLU A 53 -29.39 -3.85 14.49
N LYS A 54 -30.30 -2.95 14.12
CA LYS A 54 -31.33 -3.29 13.13
C LYS A 54 -30.68 -3.56 11.77
N PRO A 55 -31.23 -4.50 10.98
CA PRO A 55 -30.79 -4.75 9.60
C PRO A 55 -30.75 -3.47 8.78
N MET A 56 -29.65 -3.27 8.06
CA MET A 56 -29.59 -2.26 6.99
C MET A 56 -30.26 -2.79 5.72
N ASN A 57 -30.70 -1.89 4.84
CA ASN A 57 -31.34 -2.26 3.58
C ASN A 57 -30.31 -2.76 2.54
N ASP A 58 -30.05 -4.07 2.52
CA ASP A 58 -29.15 -4.77 1.58
C ASP A 58 -27.74 -4.19 1.47
N VAL A 59 -27.24 -3.60 2.56
CA VAL A 59 -25.87 -3.07 2.64
C VAL A 59 -24.90 -4.24 2.84
N THR A 60 -23.85 -4.28 2.02
CA THR A 60 -22.78 -5.27 2.10
C THR A 60 -21.42 -4.58 2.11
N GLY A 61 -20.39 -5.30 2.55
CA GLY A 61 -19.02 -4.76 2.67
C GLY A 61 -18.43 -4.28 1.34
N GLY A 62 -18.91 -4.83 0.22
CA GLY A 62 -18.51 -4.43 -1.13
C GLY A 62 -19.19 -3.18 -1.66
N LYS A 63 -20.22 -2.68 -0.97
CA LYS A 63 -21.03 -1.52 -1.36
C LYS A 63 -20.59 -0.26 -0.60
N LEU A 64 -21.42 0.21 0.33
CA LEU A 64 -21.26 1.47 1.02
C LEU A 64 -19.92 1.61 1.78
N PRO A 65 -19.45 0.62 2.57
CA PRO A 65 -18.14 0.72 3.22
C PRO A 65 -16.97 0.82 2.24
N ALA A 66 -17.00 0.05 1.14
CA ALA A 66 -15.98 0.10 0.10
C ALA A 66 -15.93 1.46 -0.62
N ARG A 67 -17.09 2.07 -0.87
CA ARG A 67 -17.18 3.42 -1.46
C ARG A 67 -16.63 4.50 -0.52
N ILE A 68 -16.99 4.45 0.76
CA ILE A 68 -16.46 5.38 1.78
C ILE A 68 -14.94 5.22 1.86
N TRP A 69 -14.44 3.99 1.93
CA TRP A 69 -13.01 3.70 1.96
C TRP A 69 -12.28 4.29 0.74
N LYS A 70 -12.81 4.08 -0.47
CA LYS A 70 -12.23 4.65 -1.69
C LYS A 70 -12.16 6.17 -1.64
N ASN A 71 -13.24 6.83 -1.24
CA ASN A 71 -13.30 8.29 -1.18
C ASN A 71 -12.28 8.84 -0.17
N PHE A 72 -12.20 8.21 1.01
CA PHE A 72 -11.20 8.55 2.03
C PHE A 72 -9.78 8.40 1.49
N MET A 73 -9.45 7.24 0.94
CA MET A 73 -8.09 6.97 0.42
C MET A 73 -7.73 7.88 -0.76
N THR A 74 -8.70 8.24 -1.61
CA THR A 74 -8.47 9.19 -2.72
C THR A 74 -8.08 10.56 -2.18
N ALA A 75 -8.75 11.05 -1.13
CA ALA A 75 -8.40 12.32 -0.50
C ALA A 75 -7.08 12.23 0.27
N ALA A 76 -6.93 11.22 1.13
CA ALA A 76 -5.76 11.06 1.99
C ALA A 76 -4.46 10.89 1.19
N LEU A 77 -4.49 10.16 0.07
CA LEU A 77 -3.32 9.99 -0.79
C LEU A 77 -3.07 11.21 -1.69
N ALA A 78 -4.08 12.02 -1.98
CA ALA A 78 -3.86 13.30 -2.66
C ALA A 78 -3.09 14.27 -1.76
N GLU A 79 -3.40 14.32 -0.46
CA GLU A 79 -2.71 15.17 0.53
C GLU A 79 -1.33 14.63 0.92
N GLY A 80 -1.18 13.30 1.04
CA GLY A 80 0.09 12.64 1.36
C GLY A 80 1.20 12.84 0.32
N THR A 81 0.85 13.22 -0.92
CA THR A 81 1.87 13.61 -1.92
C THR A 81 2.60 14.91 -1.58
N SER A 82 2.09 15.72 -0.64
CA SER A 82 2.71 17.00 -0.27
C SER A 82 3.70 16.91 0.90
N GLU A 83 3.58 15.93 1.80
CA GLU A 83 4.51 15.77 2.95
C GLU A 83 5.42 14.54 2.86
N GLU A 84 5.05 13.50 2.08
CA GLU A 84 5.96 12.40 1.74
C GLU A 84 6.71 12.61 0.41
N SER A 85 6.61 13.80 -0.21
CA SER A 85 7.62 14.25 -1.22
C SER A 85 8.96 14.64 -0.57
N GLY A 86 9.17 14.31 0.71
CA GLY A 86 10.48 14.16 1.34
C GLY A 86 11.07 12.76 1.22
N ALA A 87 10.33 11.76 0.71
CA ALA A 87 10.86 10.45 0.36
C ALA A 87 11.47 10.51 -1.05
N GLN A 88 12.69 11.05 -1.09
CA GLN A 88 13.64 10.88 -2.19
C GLN A 88 13.03 11.14 -3.57
N ALA A 89 13.21 12.37 -4.04
CA ALA A 89 13.71 12.54 -5.40
C ALA A 89 14.71 11.40 -5.63
N ALA A 90 14.45 10.58 -6.64
CA ALA A 90 15.46 9.74 -7.23
C ALA A 90 16.58 10.68 -7.70
N GLY A 91 17.41 11.14 -6.76
CA GLY A 91 18.80 11.38 -7.01
C GLY A 91 19.24 10.09 -7.64
N SER A 92 19.52 10.16 -8.94
CA SER A 92 20.08 9.07 -9.74
C SER A 92 20.86 8.17 -8.81
N ALA A 93 20.35 6.95 -8.53
CA ALA A 93 21.15 5.95 -7.86
C ALA A 93 22.51 5.99 -8.56
N PRO A 94 23.63 6.17 -7.85
CA PRO A 94 24.93 6.29 -8.50
C PRO A 94 25.02 5.07 -9.41
N ALA A 95 25.13 5.32 -10.72
CA ALA A 95 25.20 4.26 -11.71
C ALA A 95 26.56 3.58 -11.54
N CYS A 96 26.69 2.74 -10.51
CA CYS A 96 27.88 1.97 -10.26
C CYS A 96 27.85 0.75 -11.18
N ASN A 97 29.00 0.37 -11.71
CA ASN A 97 29.15 -0.87 -12.44
C ASN A 97 29.06 -2.04 -11.46
N PHE A 98 27.85 -2.56 -11.25
CA PHE A 98 27.57 -3.60 -10.25
C PHE A 98 28.47 -4.84 -10.43
N ARG A 99 28.82 -5.22 -11.66
CA ARG A 99 29.72 -6.35 -11.93
C ARG A 99 31.14 -6.05 -11.47
N ALA A 100 31.64 -4.85 -11.75
CA ALA A 100 32.97 -4.42 -11.30
C ALA A 100 33.03 -4.28 -9.76
N CYS A 101 31.98 -3.72 -9.15
CA CYS A 101 31.91 -3.52 -7.70
C CYS A 101 31.74 -4.84 -6.93
N ALA A 102 30.87 -5.74 -7.39
CA ALA A 102 30.70 -7.06 -6.77
C ALA A 102 31.97 -7.93 -6.89
N GLY A 103 32.73 -7.78 -7.99
CA GLY A 103 34.03 -8.43 -8.13
C GLY A 103 35.13 -7.83 -7.24
N ALA A 104 35.09 -6.52 -6.99
CA ALA A 104 36.10 -5.82 -6.19
C ALA A 104 35.88 -5.93 -4.67
N HIS A 105 34.62 -6.00 -4.22
CA HIS A 105 34.27 -5.91 -2.80
C HIS A 105 33.27 -6.99 -2.38
N ARG A 106 33.69 -7.89 -1.49
CA ARG A 106 32.81 -8.96 -0.96
C ARG A 106 31.61 -8.45 -0.15
N SER A 107 31.73 -7.26 0.43
CA SER A 107 30.68 -6.62 1.24
C SER A 107 29.79 -5.65 0.45
N PHE A 108 29.91 -5.67 -0.89
CA PHE A 108 29.12 -4.84 -1.79
C PHE A 108 27.63 -5.19 -1.72
N ARG A 109 26.77 -4.18 -1.72
CA ARG A 109 25.32 -4.34 -1.90
C ARG A 109 24.87 -3.60 -3.17
N PRO A 110 24.16 -4.29 -4.08
CA PRO A 110 23.65 -3.67 -5.29
C PRO A 110 22.52 -2.67 -5.02
N ASP A 111 21.80 -2.81 -3.91
CA ASP A 111 20.67 -1.95 -3.56
C ASP A 111 21.07 -0.50 -3.26
N ASP A 112 22.29 -0.29 -2.74
CA ASP A 112 22.80 1.03 -2.33
C ASP A 112 24.12 1.43 -3.00
N CYS A 113 24.64 0.62 -3.93
CA CYS A 113 25.97 0.80 -4.56
C CYS A 113 27.12 1.03 -3.55
N ARG A 114 27.01 0.51 -2.31
CA ARG A 114 28.03 0.67 -1.26
C ARG A 114 28.68 -0.65 -0.89
N PHE A 115 29.90 -0.55 -0.36
CA PHE A 115 30.60 -1.64 0.31
C PHE A 115 31.02 -1.21 1.72
N GLN A 116 31.29 -2.18 2.58
CA GLN A 116 31.71 -1.97 3.97
C GLN A 116 33.21 -2.32 4.13
N PRO A 117 34.09 -1.33 4.34
CA PRO A 117 35.47 -1.58 4.75
C PRO A 117 35.54 -2.09 6.20
N TYR A 118 36.63 -2.76 6.57
CA TYR A 118 36.77 -3.36 7.90
C TYR A 118 36.85 -2.32 9.03
N TYR A 119 37.50 -1.19 8.79
CA TYR A 119 37.72 -0.13 9.79
C TYR A 119 36.99 1.18 9.50
N TRP A 120 36.08 1.21 8.52
CA TRP A 120 35.40 2.44 8.09
C TRP A 120 33.91 2.22 7.84
N PRO A 121 33.07 3.26 7.96
CA PRO A 121 31.66 3.20 7.55
C PRO A 121 31.49 2.84 6.07
N ARG A 122 30.26 2.43 5.68
CA ARG A 122 29.92 2.12 4.28
C ARG A 122 30.30 3.26 3.34
N ARG A 123 30.99 2.93 2.25
CA ARG A 123 31.41 3.89 1.21
C ARG A 123 30.82 3.51 -0.14
N LEU A 124 30.58 4.50 -1.00
CA LEU A 124 30.12 4.31 -2.37
C LEU A 124 31.22 3.64 -3.21
N CYS A 125 30.81 2.74 -4.10
CA CYS A 125 31.68 2.18 -5.13
C CYS A 125 31.56 3.04 -6.39
N GLU A 126 32.62 3.75 -6.77
CA GLU A 126 32.66 4.65 -7.94
C GLU A 126 33.23 3.96 -9.20
N ARG A 127 33.22 2.63 -9.23
CA ARG A 127 33.68 1.84 -10.39
C ARG A 127 32.59 1.64 -11.43
#